data_AF-F9F853-F1
#
_entry.id   AF-F9F853-F1
#
_cell.length_a   1.000
_cell.length_b   1.000
_cell.length_c   1.000
_cell.angle_alpha   90.00
_cell.angle_beta   90.00
_cell.angle_gamma   90.00
#
_symmetry.space_group_name_H-M   'P 1'
#
loop_
_entity.id
_entity.type
_entity.pdbx_description
1 polymer ?
#
loop_
_entity_poly.entity_id
_entity_poly.type
_entity_poly.pdbx_seq_one_letter_code
_entity_poly.pdbx_strand_id
1 'polypeptide(L)'
;MANRLLADRDASPVGKRWTSNFVKRHKELKTRFFRRYDYQRAKCEDPTVIRNWFRLVENIITKYGIDLADIYNFDETGFIMGFIASGMVVT
;
A
#
# COMPACT_ATOMS: atom_id res chain seq x y z
N MET A 1 -23.84 0.70 1.03
CA MET A 1 -24.41 -0.59 1.47
C MET A 1 -25.46 -0.39 2.56
N ALA A 2 -25.12 0.16 3.74
CA ALA A 2 -26.08 0.41 4.82
C ALA A 2 -27.33 1.22 4.39
N ASN A 3 -27.16 2.33 3.66
CA ASN A 3 -28.30 3.12 3.17
C ASN A 3 -29.17 2.39 2.14
N ARG A 4 -28.62 1.42 1.39
CA ARG A 4 -29.42 0.62 0.45
C ARG A 4 -30.33 -0.33 1.24
N LEU A 5 -29.78 -1.02 2.23
CA LEU A 5 -30.54 -1.92 3.12
C LEU A 5 -31.61 -1.19 3.95
N LEU A 6 -31.40 0.09 4.27
CA LEU A 6 -32.39 0.92 4.97
C LEU A 6 -33.50 1.39 4.03
N ALA A 7 -33.16 1.75 2.79
CA ALA A 7 -34.16 2.10 1.78
C ALA A 7 -35.10 0.93 1.47
N ASP A 8 -34.57 -0.31 1.39
CA ASP A 8 -35.37 -1.53 1.20
C ASP A 8 -36.33 -1.82 2.38
N ARG A 9 -36.16 -1.14 3.52
CA ARG A 9 -36.96 -1.29 4.75
C ARG A 9 -37.77 -0.04 5.08
N ASP A 10 -37.90 0.90 4.14
CA ASP A 10 -38.54 2.21 4.34
C ASP A 10 -38.02 2.97 5.58
N ALA A 11 -36.73 2.79 5.89
CA ALA A 11 -36.07 3.39 7.04
C ALA A 11 -35.23 4.63 6.65
N SER A 12 -35.06 5.54 7.61
CA SER A 12 -34.26 6.76 7.41
C SER A 12 -32.77 6.44 7.17
N PRO A 13 -32.05 7.21 6.33
CA PRO A 13 -30.63 6.99 6.06
C PRO A 13 -29.73 7.14 7.29
N VAL A 14 -28.55 6.52 7.26
CA VAL A 14 -27.55 6.69 8.32
C VAL A 14 -26.95 8.10 8.31
N GLY A 15 -26.62 8.60 9.51
CA GLY A 15 -25.94 9.89 9.67
C GLY A 15 -24.49 9.89 9.15
N LYS A 16 -23.96 11.08 8.84
CA LYS A 16 -22.61 11.28 8.25
C LYS A 16 -21.46 10.61 9.01
N ARG A 17 -21.56 10.48 10.34
CA ARG A 17 -20.53 9.88 11.21
C ARG A 17 -20.79 8.40 11.52
N TRP A 18 -21.78 7.78 10.91
CA TRP A 18 -22.18 6.42 11.25
C TRP A 18 -21.05 5.42 11.05
N THR A 19 -20.34 5.45 9.92
CA THR A 19 -19.26 4.49 9.60
C THR A 19 -18.12 4.55 10.62
N SER A 20 -17.64 5.75 10.97
CA SER A 20 -16.56 5.89 11.95
C SER A 20 -17.00 5.48 13.36
N ASN A 21 -18.24 5.80 13.74
CA ASN A 21 -18.81 5.38 15.03
C ASN A 21 -19.08 3.87 15.09
N PHE A 22 -19.40 3.24 13.97
CA PHE A 22 -19.58 1.80 13.86
C PHE A 22 -18.23 1.08 14.10
N VAL A 23 -17.19 1.48 13.35
CA VAL A 23 -15.83 0.92 13.52
C VAL A 23 -15.29 1.13 14.94
N LYS A 24 -15.55 2.30 15.56
CA LYS A 24 -15.13 2.55 16.96
C LYS A 24 -15.85 1.69 17.99
N ARG A 25 -17.11 1.30 17.74
CA ARG A 25 -17.91 0.50 18.66
C ARG A 25 -17.57 -0.99 18.60
N HIS A 26 -17.18 -1.46 17.43
CA HIS A 26 -16.86 -2.87 17.15
C HIS A 26 -15.34 -3.08 17.14
N LYS A 27 -14.75 -3.32 18.33
CA LYS A 27 -13.30 -3.52 18.50
C LYS A 27 -12.78 -4.81 17.86
N GLU A 28 -13.68 -5.74 17.56
CA GLU A 28 -13.42 -6.95 16.80
C GLU A 28 -13.01 -6.67 15.35
N LEU A 29 -13.39 -5.50 14.81
CA LEU A 29 -13.03 -5.09 13.46
C LEU A 29 -11.57 -4.67 13.38
N LYS A 30 -10.83 -5.24 12.44
CA LYS A 30 -9.45 -4.87 12.19
C LYS A 30 -9.40 -3.82 11.08
N THR A 31 -8.78 -2.68 11.39
CA THR A 31 -8.48 -1.65 10.39
C THR A 31 -7.06 -1.86 9.87
N ARG A 32 -6.90 -1.88 8.54
CA ARG A 32 -5.60 -1.95 7.88
C ARG A 32 -5.48 -0.80 6.90
N PHE A 33 -4.44 0.01 7.04
CA PHE A 33 -4.08 0.98 6.03
C PHE A 33 -3.26 0.28 4.95
N PHE A 34 -3.67 0.42 3.70
CA PHE A 34 -2.87 -0.01 2.57
C PHE A 34 -2.30 1.22 1.87
N ARG A 35 -1.03 1.12 1.49
CA ARG A 35 -0.47 2.00 0.46
C ARG A 35 -0.97 1.45 -0.87
N ARG A 36 -1.59 2.30 -1.71
CA ARG A 36 -1.91 1.86 -3.08
C ARG A 36 -0.58 1.48 -3.71
N TYR A 37 -0.48 0.27 -4.22
CA TYR A 37 0.64 -0.09 -5.06
C TYR A 37 0.20 0.15 -6.49
N ASP A 38 1.10 0.63 -7.36
CA ASP A 38 0.75 0.76 -8.77
C ASP A 38 0.52 -0.66 -9.32
N TYR A 39 -0.72 -0.94 -9.74
CA TYR A 39 -1.11 -2.27 -10.18
C TYR A 39 -0.39 -2.68 -11.48
N GLN A 40 -0.05 -1.71 -12.35
CA GLN A 40 0.75 -2.00 -13.54
C GLN A 40 2.16 -2.36 -13.14
N ARG A 41 2.74 -1.66 -12.16
CA ARG A 41 4.04 -2.02 -11.59
C ARG A 41 4.03 -3.43 -11.00
N ALA A 42 3.00 -3.80 -10.24
CA ALA A 42 2.83 -5.15 -9.70
C ALA A 42 2.81 -6.24 -10.77
N LYS A 43 2.17 -5.96 -11.93
CA LYS A 43 2.11 -6.89 -13.06
C LYS A 43 3.44 -7.07 -13.77
N CYS A 44 4.28 -6.04 -13.79
CA CYS A 44 5.57 -6.06 -14.44
C CYS A 44 6.69 -6.61 -13.54
N GLU A 45 6.42 -6.86 -12.27
CA GLU A 45 7.39 -7.42 -11.33
C GLU A 45 7.48 -8.95 -11.44
N ASP A 46 8.66 -9.45 -11.83
CA ASP A 46 8.99 -10.87 -11.77
C ASP A 46 9.89 -11.15 -10.54
N PRO A 47 9.40 -11.90 -9.54
CA PRO A 47 10.17 -12.23 -8.35
C PRO A 47 11.52 -12.90 -8.64
N THR A 48 11.63 -13.67 -9.72
CA THR A 48 12.86 -14.35 -10.12
C THR A 48 13.89 -13.35 -10.61
N VAL A 49 13.48 -12.41 -11.46
CA VAL A 49 14.34 -11.34 -11.99
C VAL A 49 14.83 -10.46 -10.85
N ILE A 50 13.93 -10.07 -9.94
CA ILE A 50 14.27 -9.24 -8.79
C ILE A 50 15.30 -9.94 -7.89
N ARG A 51 15.09 -11.22 -7.56
CA ARG A 51 16.05 -11.98 -6.73
C ARG A 51 17.41 -12.14 -7.41
N ASN A 52 17.42 -12.44 -8.71
CA ASN A 52 18.66 -12.58 -9.47
C ASN A 52 19.46 -11.28 -9.50
N TRP A 53 18.78 -10.13 -9.62
CA TRP A 53 19.40 -8.81 -9.56
C TRP A 53 20.06 -8.57 -8.19
N PHE A 54 19.35 -8.81 -7.08
CA PHE A 54 19.92 -8.65 -5.74
C PHE A 54 21.13 -9.55 -5.49
N ARG A 55 21.06 -10.81 -5.93
CA ARG A 55 22.20 -11.73 -5.84
C ARG A 55 23.41 -11.24 -6.63
N LEU A 56 23.18 -10.66 -7.82
CA LEU A 56 24.24 -10.07 -8.63
C LEU A 56 24.88 -8.87 -7.92
N VAL A 57 24.06 -7.99 -7.33
CA VAL A 57 24.55 -6.84 -6.55
C VAL A 57 25.41 -7.29 -5.37
N GLU A 58 24.92 -8.25 -4.58
CA GLU A 58 25.66 -8.80 -3.44
C GLU A 58 27.01 -9.43 -3.86
N ASN A 59 27.02 -10.17 -4.96
CA ASN A 59 28.25 -10.72 -5.53
C ASN A 59 29.26 -9.64 -5.93
N ILE A 60 28.81 -8.53 -6.50
CA ILE A 60 29.67 -7.41 -6.91
C ILE A 60 30.24 -6.70 -5.68
N ILE A 61 29.39 -6.41 -4.69
CA ILE A 61 29.83 -5.80 -3.41
C ILE A 61 30.91 -6.66 -2.76
N THR A 62 30.67 -7.98 -2.70
CA THR A 62 31.63 -8.93 -2.11
C THR A 62 32.91 -9.03 -2.94
N LYS A 63 32.81 -9.09 -4.26
CA LYS A 63 33.96 -9.25 -5.17
C LYS A 63 34.92 -8.06 -5.10
N TYR A 64 34.39 -6.85 -4.99
CA TYR A 64 35.20 -5.63 -4.99
C TYR A 64 35.39 -5.03 -3.61
N GLY A 65 34.85 -5.64 -2.55
CA GLY A 65 34.97 -5.14 -1.18
C GLY A 65 34.38 -3.75 -1.01
N ILE A 66 33.25 -3.46 -1.66
CA ILE A 66 32.60 -2.15 -1.61
C ILE A 66 32.05 -1.95 -0.20
N ASP A 67 32.43 -0.86 0.46
CA ASP A 67 31.85 -0.47 1.74
C ASP A 67 30.39 -0.06 1.53
N LEU A 68 29.51 -0.50 2.42
CA LEU A 68 28.11 -0.09 2.42
C LEU A 68 27.96 1.44 2.55
N ALA A 69 28.92 2.11 3.19
CA ALA A 69 28.95 3.56 3.30
C ALA A 69 29.20 4.26 1.95
N ASP A 70 29.83 3.57 0.99
CA ASP A 70 30.15 4.09 -0.34
C ASP A 70 29.07 3.79 -1.39
N ILE A 71 27.91 3.27 -0.96
CA ILE A 71 26.76 3.02 -1.83
C ILE A 71 25.85 4.26 -1.80
N TYR A 72 25.89 5.03 -2.89
CA TYR A 72 25.06 6.22 -3.06
C TYR A 72 23.82 5.90 -3.90
N ASN A 73 22.64 6.33 -3.43
CA ASN A 73 21.43 6.30 -4.25
C ASN A 73 21.52 7.42 -5.29
N PHE A 74 21.36 7.08 -6.56
CA PHE A 74 21.26 8.05 -7.63
C PHE A 74 19.85 7.95 -8.24
N ASP A 75 18.91 8.64 -7.61
CA ASP A 75 17.58 8.85 -8.16
C ASP A 75 17.35 10.32 -8.50
N GLU A 76 16.76 10.57 -9.66
CA GLU A 76 16.44 11.91 -10.11
C GLU A 76 15.29 12.46 -9.27
N THR A 77 15.55 13.48 -8.45
CA THR A 77 14.52 14.16 -7.65
C THR A 77 13.71 15.10 -8.56
N GLY A 78 12.91 14.53 -9.47
CA GLY A 78 12.18 15.27 -10.50
C GLY A 78 10.71 14.88 -10.57
N PHE A 79 9.87 15.63 -9.85
CA PHE A 79 8.40 15.53 -9.79
C PHE A 79 7.81 14.24 -9.18
N ILE A 80 7.02 14.40 -8.12
CA ILE A 80 6.19 13.33 -7.56
C ILE A 80 5.06 13.05 -8.56
N MET A 81 5.34 12.27 -9.59
CA MET A 81 4.34 11.73 -10.50
C MET A 81 3.70 10.52 -9.83
N GLY A 82 2.41 10.64 -9.50
CA GLY A 82 1.65 9.59 -8.82
C GLY A 82 1.54 9.82 -7.32
N PHE A 83 0.82 10.88 -6.91
CA PHE A 83 0.35 10.98 -5.53
C PHE A 83 -0.58 9.79 -5.25
N ILE A 84 -0.06 8.82 -4.52
CA ILE A 84 -0.82 7.66 -4.14
C ILE A 84 -1.50 7.94 -2.80
N ALA A 85 -2.81 8.17 -2.83
CA ALA A 85 -3.62 8.25 -1.62
C ALA A 85 -3.66 6.88 -0.93
N SER A 86 -3.36 6.87 0.38
CA SER A 86 -3.50 5.68 1.23
C SER A 86 -4.99 5.41 1.49
N GLY A 87 -5.40 4.15 1.46
CA GLY A 87 -6.77 3.74 1.79
C GLY A 87 -6.83 2.96 3.10
N MET A 88 -8.03 2.91 3.70
CA MET A 88 -8.29 2.11 4.91
C MET A 88 -9.30 1.02 4.58
N VAL A 89 -8.96 -0.22 4.87
CA VAL A 89 -9.86 -1.37 4.80
C VAL A 89 -10.24 -1.78 6.21
N VAL A 90 -11.50 -2.15 6.40
CA VAL A 90 -12.04 -2.69 7.64
C VAL A 90 -12.48 -4.13 7.36
N THR A 91 -11.94 -5.09 8.11
CA THR A 91 -12.27 -6.53 8.02
C THR A 91 -12.77 -7.04 9.36
#